data_AF-A0A843HXS0-F1
#
_entry.id   AF-A0A843HXS0-F1
#
_cell.length_a   1.000
_cell.length_b   1.000
_cell.length_c   1.000
_cell.angle_alpha   90.00
_cell.angle_beta   90.00
_cell.angle_gamma   90.00
#
_symmetry.space_group_name_H-M   'P 1'
#
loop_
_entity.id
_entity.type
_entity.pdbx_description
1 polymer ?
#
loop_
_entity_poly.entity_id
_entity_poly.type
_entity_poly.pdbx_seq_one_letter_code
_entity_poly.pdbx_strand_id
1 'polypeptide(L)' 'MVGTKEGGEKTKNTIYEKYGKDHFKKIGAIGGRKCVPKGFAKNPTLAHLAGMKGGKISKRGKAKK' A
#
# COMPACT_ATOMS: atom_id res chain seq x y z
N MET A 1 9.92 -20.54 -21.59
CA MET A 1 11.07 -20.54 -20.68
C MET A 1 10.72 -19.68 -19.47
N VAL A 2 11.17 -20.03 -18.26
CA VAL A 2 10.97 -19.16 -17.09
C VAL A 2 11.72 -17.85 -17.31
N GLY A 3 11.08 -16.71 -17.00
CA GLY A 3 11.68 -15.38 -17.15
C GLY A 3 11.60 -14.76 -18.54
N THR A 4 11.08 -15.45 -19.58
CA THR A 4 10.85 -14.84 -20.90
C THR A 4 9.43 -14.29 -21.05
N LYS A 5 9.25 -13.28 -21.92
CA LYS A 5 7.94 -12.67 -22.20
C LYS A 5 6.90 -13.71 -22.63
N GLU A 6 7.28 -14.59 -23.55
CA GLU A 6 6.43 -15.69 -24.03
C GLU A 6 6.01 -16.66 -22.91
N GLY A 7 6.91 -16.93 -21.96
CA GLY A 7 6.59 -17.74 -20.78
C GLY A 7 5.55 -17.06 -19.89
N GLY A 8 5.66 -15.74 -19.72
CA GLY A 8 4.67 -14.92 -19.00
C GLY A 8 3.30 -14.93 -19.67
N GLU A 9 3.24 -14.82 -21.00
CA GLU A 9 1.99 -14.86 -21.75
C GLU A 9 1.28 -16.21 -21.65
N LYS A 10 2.02 -17.31 -21.80
CA LYS A 10 1.46 -18.66 -21.61
C LYS A 10 0.88 -18.82 -20.21
N THR A 11 1.60 -18.36 -19.20
CA THR A 11 1.15 -18.42 -17.79
C THR A 11 -0.11 -17.59 -17.56
N LYS A 12 -0.17 -16.37 -18.12
CA LYS A 12 -1.36 -15.50 -18.06
C LYS A 12 -2.58 -16.19 -18.69
N ASN A 13 -2.41 -16.83 -19.84
CA ASN A 13 -3.49 -17.54 -20.51
C ASN A 13 -3.99 -18.72 -19.67
N THR A 14 -3.09 -19.54 -19.12
CA THR A 14 -3.47 -20.63 -18.20
C THR A 14 -4.22 -20.13 -16.96
N ILE A 15 -3.84 -18.97 -16.41
CA ILE A 15 -4.53 -18.36 -15.27
C ILE A 15 -5.93 -17.87 -15.66
N TYR A 16 -6.09 -17.27 -16.84
CA TYR A 16 -7.39 -16.84 -17.34
C TYR A 16 -8.33 -18.01 -17.68
N GLU A 17 -7.80 -19.10 -18.20
CA GLU A 17 -8.56 -20.32 -18.44
C GLU A 17 -9.03 -20.95 -17.12
N LYS A 18 -8.18 -20.99 -16.09
CA LYS A 18 -8.50 -21.61 -14.80
C LYS A 18 -9.40 -20.77 -13.90
N TYR A 19 -9.20 -19.45 -13.88
CA TYR A 19 -9.82 -18.55 -12.88
C TYR A 19 -10.65 -17.42 -13.49
N GLY A 20 -10.73 -17.33 -14.81
CA GLY A 20 -11.45 -16.30 -15.54
C GLY A 20 -10.67 -14.99 -15.71
N LYS A 21 -11.12 -14.17 -16.66
CA LYS A 21 -10.49 -12.87 -16.99
C LYS A 21 -10.51 -11.87 -15.82
N ASP A 22 -11.45 -12.02 -14.88
CA ASP A 22 -11.56 -11.14 -13.70
C ASP A 22 -10.57 -11.47 -12.59
N HIS A 23 -9.78 -12.54 -12.69
CA HIS A 23 -8.91 -13.02 -11.62
C HIS A 23 -7.97 -11.92 -11.08
N PHE A 24 -7.21 -11.24 -11.97
CA PHE A 24 -6.30 -10.17 -11.54
C PHE A 24 -7.03 -8.94 -11.02
N LYS A 25 -8.21 -8.61 -11.57
CA LYS A 25 -9.05 -7.51 -11.09
C LYS A 25 -9.54 -7.76 -9.66
N LYS A 26 -9.96 -8.99 -9.35
CA LYS A 26 -10.38 -9.40 -8.01
C LYS A 26 -9.23 -9.35 -7.02
N ILE A 27 -8.05 -9.89 -7.37
CA ILE A 27 -6.85 -9.85 -6.52
C ILE A 27 -6.43 -8.41 -6.21
N GLY A 28 -6.37 -7.54 -7.23
CA GLY A 28 -6.05 -6.12 -7.05
C GLY A 28 -7.04 -5.41 -6.13
N ALA A 29 -8.34 -5.67 -6.30
CA ALA A 29 -9.38 -5.10 -5.45
C ALA A 29 -9.28 -5.56 -3.99
N ILE A 30 -8.98 -6.84 -3.74
CA ILE A 30 -8.75 -7.37 -2.39
C ILE A 30 -7.52 -6.70 -1.76
N GLY A 31 -6.42 -6.58 -2.50
CA GLY A 31 -5.21 -5.89 -2.04
C GLY A 31 -5.45 -4.42 -1.69
N GLY A 32 -6.19 -3.69 -2.54
CA GLY A 32 -6.55 -2.28 -2.30
C GLY A 32 -7.50 -2.09 -1.11
N ARG A 33 -8.50 -2.97 -0.94
CA ARG A 33 -9.40 -2.94 0.23
C ARG A 33 -8.68 -3.26 1.53
N LYS A 34 -7.63 -4.08 1.47
CA LYS A 34 -6.77 -4.39 2.61
C LYS A 34 -5.82 -3.23 2.98
N CYS A 35 -6.14 -1.99 2.60
CA CYS A 35 -5.52 -0.78 3.14
C CYS A 35 -5.73 -0.71 4.66
N VAL A 36 -4.88 -1.43 5.39
CA VAL A 36 -4.81 -1.37 6.84
C VAL A 36 -4.14 -0.04 7.19
N PRO A 37 -4.67 0.77 8.11
CA PRO A 37 -3.94 1.92 8.64
C PRO A 37 -2.56 1.44 9.10
N LYS A 38 -1.48 2.18 8.78
CA LYS A 38 -0.10 1.85 9.15
C LYS A 38 0.52 3.00 9.95
N GLY A 39 1.55 2.69 10.74
CA GLY A 39 2.28 3.68 11.53
C GLY A 39 1.36 4.49 12.45
N PHE A 40 1.52 5.81 12.42
CA PHE A 40 0.77 6.77 13.24
C PHE A 40 -0.75 6.79 12.97
N ALA A 41 -1.22 6.27 11.82
CA ALA A 41 -2.64 6.15 11.54
C ALA A 41 -3.33 5.04 12.37
N LYS A 42 -2.58 4.06 12.90
CA LYS A 42 -3.13 3.02 13.79
C LYS A 42 -3.36 3.52 15.21
N ASN A 43 -2.56 4.50 15.64
CA ASN A 43 -2.59 4.99 17.00
C ASN A 43 -2.50 6.54 17.00
N PRO A 44 -3.67 7.21 16.92
CA PRO A 44 -3.74 8.67 16.89
C PRO A 44 -3.12 9.32 18.14
N THR A 45 -3.18 8.68 19.30
CA THR A 45 -2.62 9.24 20.53
C THR A 45 -1.09 9.26 20.49
N LEU A 46 -0.47 8.20 19.97
CA LEU A 46 0.97 8.13 19.75
C LEU A 46 1.43 9.19 18.73
N ALA A 47 0.65 9.37 17.65
CA ALA A 47 0.90 10.42 16.65
C ALA A 47 0.90 11.83 17.26
N HIS A 48 -0.10 12.10 18.10
CA HIS A 48 -0.22 13.37 18.80
C HIS A 48 0.97 13.61 19.74
N LEU A 49 1.31 12.63 20.58
CA LEU A 49 2.45 12.73 21.51
C LEU A 49 3.78 12.95 20.78
N ALA A 50 4.02 12.24 19.69
CA ALA A 50 5.22 12.40 18.87
C ALA A 50 5.29 13.81 18.24
N GLY A 51 4.18 14.29 17.69
CA GLY A 51 4.07 15.64 17.12
C GLY A 51 4.32 16.74 18.15
N MET A 52 3.70 16.63 19.33
CA MET A 52 3.91 17.56 20.44
C MET A 52 5.37 17.61 20.88
N LYS A 53 6.00 16.43 21.07
CA LYS A 53 7.41 16.35 21.49
C LYS A 53 8.33 16.99 20.45
N GLY A 54 8.12 16.69 19.17
CA GLY A 54 8.89 17.27 18.08
C GLY A 54 8.72 18.79 17.99
N GLY A 55 7.49 19.29 18.13
CA GLY A 55 7.21 20.72 18.14
C GLY A 55 7.84 21.45 19.32
N LYS A 56 7.83 20.85 20.52
CA LYS A 56 8.42 21.44 21.73
C LYS A 56 9.95 21.54 21.66
N ILE A 57 10.61 20.55 21.05
CA ILE A 57 12.08 20.54 20.90
C ILE A 57 12.54 21.42 19.72
N SER A 58 11.65 21.69 18.76
CA SER A 58 11.98 22.47 17.58
C SER A 58 12.48 23.87 17.92
N LYS A 59 13.65 24.22 17.40
CA LYS A 59 14.19 25.59 17.41
C LYS A 59 13.63 26.46 16.27
N ARG A 60 12.89 25.86 15.33
CA ARG A 60 12.26 26.58 14.21
C ARG A 60 11.02 27.33 14.74
N GLY A 61 10.87 28.60 14.34
CA GLY A 61 9.68 29.39 14.67
C GLY A 61 8.41 28.84 14.02
N LYS A 62 7.26 29.38 14.42
CA LYS A 62 5.98 29.04 13.80
C LYS A 62 6.04 29.30 12.30
N ALA A 63 5.45 28.42 11.50
CA ALA A 63 5.26 28.67 10.07
C ALA A 63 4.49 29.99 9.89
N LYS A 64 4.97 30.86 9.01
CA LYS A 64 4.25 32.07 8.63
C LYS A 64 2.95 31.65 7.94
N LYS A 65 1.86 32.33 8.29
CA LYS A 65 0.53 32.09 7.72
C LYS A 65 0.39 32.82 6.40
#